data_AF-A0A3S0FNT8-F1
#
_entry.id   AF-A0A3S0FNT8-F1
#
_cell.length_a   1.000
_cell.length_b   1.000
_cell.length_c   1.000
_cell.angle_alpha   90.00
_cell.angle_beta   90.00
_cell.angle_gamma   90.00
#
_symmetry.space_group_name_H-M   'P 1'
#
loop_
_entity.id
_entity.type
_entity.pdbx_description
1 polymer ?
#
loop_
_entity_poly.entity_id
_entity_poly.type
_entity_poly.pdbx_seq_one_letter_code
_entity_poly.pdbx_strand_id
1 'polypeptide(L)'
;MNKPVSKVREAKLELYRKKGKIHAREVRGRFNTIRWAMVWFTQLVFYGACWLQWGGRQAVLFDIPHEKFYLFGLVLWPQDALLLAIMLILAATGLFLVTALAGRLFCGFACPQTVYT
;
A
#
# COMPACT_ATOMS: atom_id res chain seq x y z
N MET A 1 -9.36 2.72 52.51
CA MET A 1 -8.07 3.06 53.16
C MET A 1 -7.26 3.96 52.23
N ASN A 2 -7.52 5.27 52.26
CA ASN A 2 -6.81 6.27 51.45
C ASN A 2 -5.45 6.55 52.10
N LYS A 3 -4.37 6.03 51.51
CA LYS A 3 -3.01 6.40 51.91
C LYS A 3 -2.73 7.82 51.37
N PRO A 4 -2.21 8.76 52.19
CA PRO A 4 -1.84 10.08 51.70
C PRO A 4 -0.71 9.93 50.69
N VAL A 5 -1.01 10.24 49.42
CA VAL A 5 -0.01 10.27 48.37
C VAL A 5 0.84 11.53 48.60
N SER A 6 2.17 11.40 48.54
CA SER A 6 3.04 12.56 48.74
C SER A 6 2.76 13.63 47.68
N LYS A 7 2.77 14.91 48.06
CA LYS A 7 2.52 16.04 47.14
C LYS A 7 3.42 16.00 45.90
N VAL A 8 4.63 15.48 46.04
CA VAL A 8 5.58 15.26 44.94
C VAL A 8 5.05 14.23 43.92
N ARG A 9 4.38 13.18 44.41
CA ARG A 9 3.78 12.14 43.55
C ARG A 9 2.49 12.62 42.89
N GLU A 10 1.69 13.45 43.56
CA GLU A 10 0.54 14.13 42.96
C GLU A 10 0.98 15.09 41.84
N ALA A 11 1.98 15.94 42.08
CA ALA A 11 2.53 16.84 41.07
C ALA A 11 3.10 16.09 39.85
N LYS A 12 3.77 14.94 40.07
CA LYS A 12 4.24 14.07 38.98
C LYS A 12 3.08 13.49 38.17
N LEU A 13 2.02 13.01 38.82
CA LEU A 13 0.83 12.48 38.15
C LEU A 13 0.10 13.56 37.35
N GLU A 14 -0.01 14.79 37.87
CA GLU A 14 -0.57 15.93 37.12
C GLU A 14 0.26 16.27 35.88
N LEU A 15 1.59 16.26 35.97
CA LEU A 15 2.47 16.53 34.82
C LEU A 15 2.30 15.48 33.72
N TYR A 16 2.17 14.20 34.08
CA TYR A 16 1.89 13.11 33.13
C TYR A 16 0.47 13.19 32.55
N ARG A 17 -0.50 13.63 33.34
CA ARG A 17 -1.91 13.79 32.89
C ARG A 17 -2.08 15.00 31.97
N LYS A 18 -1.22 16.02 32.08
CA LYS A 18 -1.17 17.21 31.21
C LYS A 18 -0.50 17.00 29.85
N LYS A 19 -0.26 15.76 29.43
CA LYS A 19 0.16 15.47 28.05
C LYS A 19 -1.04 15.66 27.13
N GLY A 20 -1.15 16.84 26.51
CA GLY A 20 -2.20 17.15 25.54
C GLY A 20 -2.30 16.07 24.46
N LYS A 21 -3.50 15.89 23.88
CA LYS A 21 -3.74 14.89 22.84
C LYS A 21 -2.71 15.08 21.72
N ILE A 22 -1.92 14.04 21.45
CA ILE A 22 -0.92 14.05 20.39
C ILE A 22 -1.68 13.95 19.08
N HIS A 23 -1.80 15.07 18.38
CA HIS A 23 -2.39 15.12 17.05
C HIS A 23 -1.30 14.89 16.00
N ALA A 24 -1.66 14.22 14.91
CA ALA A 24 -0.77 14.09 13.77
C ALA A 24 -0.48 15.48 13.20
N ARG A 25 0.80 15.85 13.12
CA ARG A 25 1.25 17.10 12.50
C ARG A 25 1.33 16.91 11.00
N GLU A 26 0.87 17.89 10.23
CA GLU A 26 1.06 17.89 8.77
C GLU A 26 2.56 17.90 8.46
N VAL A 27 3.03 16.90 7.71
CA VAL A 27 4.44 16.76 7.34
C VAL A 27 4.61 17.29 5.92
N ARG A 28 5.33 18.40 5.77
CA ARG A 28 5.72 18.96 4.47
C ARG A 28 7.17 18.61 4.16
N GLY A 29 7.43 18.16 2.93
CA GLY A 29 8.77 17.81 2.48
C GLY A 29 8.80 16.91 1.24
N ARG A 30 10.03 16.61 0.77
CA ARG A 30 10.27 15.80 -0.42
C ARG A 30 9.67 14.39 -0.31
N PHE A 31 9.80 13.74 0.84
CA PHE A 31 9.22 12.41 1.09
C PHE A 31 7.67 12.40 1.05
N ASN A 32 7.02 13.45 1.53
CA ASN A 32 5.55 13.57 1.44
C ASN A 32 5.10 13.77 0.00
N THR A 33 5.85 14.53 -0.80
CA THR A 33 5.56 14.75 -2.22
C THR A 33 5.68 13.44 -3.02
N ILE A 34 6.74 12.65 -2.76
CA ILE A 34 6.92 11.33 -3.37
C ILE A 34 5.78 10.38 -2.97
N ARG A 35 5.33 10.43 -1.70
CA ARG A 35 4.18 9.63 -1.24
C ARG A 35 2.93 9.92 -2.05
N TRP A 36 2.61 11.20 -2.23
CA TRP A 36 1.47 11.62 -3.05
C TRP A 36 1.63 11.25 -4.53
N ALA A 37 2.83 11.37 -5.09
CA ALA A 37 3.09 10.92 -6.45
C ALA A 37 2.84 9.41 -6.63
N MET A 38 3.27 8.59 -5.67
CA MET A 38 3.03 7.13 -5.69
C MET A 38 1.53 6.79 -5.57
N VAL A 39 0.78 7.51 -4.72
CA VAL A 39 -0.69 7.36 -4.60
C VAL A 39 -1.37 7.63 -5.94
N TRP A 40 -1.05 8.76 -6.58
CA TRP A 40 -1.60 9.09 -7.90
C TRP A 40 -1.20 8.07 -8.97
N PHE A 41 0.04 7.61 -8.95
CA PHE A 41 0.52 6.59 -9.88
C PHE A 41 -0.26 5.27 -9.74
N THR A 42 -0.41 4.74 -8.52
CA THR A 42 -1.15 3.49 -8.32
C THR A 42 -2.62 3.64 -8.68
N GLN A 43 -3.21 4.81 -8.43
CA GLN A 43 -4.59 5.09 -8.78
C GLN A 43 -4.81 5.14 -10.30
N LEU A 44 -3.87 5.77 -11.01
CA LEU A 44 -3.89 5.86 -12.47
C LEU A 44 -3.71 4.47 -13.08
N VAL A 45 -2.82 3.64 -12.56
CA VAL A 45 -2.67 2.25 -13.02
C VAL A 45 -3.94 1.45 -12.79
N PHE A 46 -4.57 1.56 -11.61
CA PHE A 46 -5.80 0.82 -11.30
C PHE A 46 -6.96 1.20 -12.21
N TYR A 47 -7.28 2.50 -12.30
CA TYR A 47 -8.38 2.96 -13.16
C TYR A 47 -8.03 2.85 -14.65
N GLY A 48 -6.77 3.09 -15.01
CA GLY A 48 -6.28 2.94 -16.36
C GLY A 48 -6.39 1.51 -16.85
N ALA A 49 -5.98 0.51 -16.05
CA ALA A 49 -6.06 -0.90 -16.44
C ALA A 49 -7.50 -1.36 -16.71
N CYS A 50 -8.48 -0.85 -15.95
CA CYS A 50 -9.88 -1.21 -16.16
C CYS A 50 -10.51 -0.52 -17.38
N TRP A 51 -10.19 0.76 -17.64
CA TRP A 51 -10.86 1.54 -18.68
C TRP A 51 -10.13 1.54 -20.03
N LEU A 52 -8.86 1.10 -20.05
CA LEU A 52 -8.08 1.06 -21.27
C LEU A 52 -8.62 -0.04 -22.21
N GLN A 53 -9.11 0.39 -23.36
CA GLN A 53 -9.55 -0.48 -24.44
C GLN A 53 -8.35 -0.77 -25.35
N TRP A 54 -8.06 -2.04 -25.62
CA TRP A 54 -6.95 -2.48 -26.44
C TRP A 54 -7.46 -3.41 -27.55
N GLY A 55 -7.46 -2.94 -28.80
CA GLY A 55 -7.92 -3.73 -29.94
C GLY A 55 -9.43 -4.04 -29.95
N GLY A 56 -10.26 -3.15 -29.40
CA GLY A 56 -11.73 -3.32 -29.35
C GLY A 56 -12.26 -4.14 -28.16
N ARG A 57 -11.39 -4.51 -27.22
CA ARG A 57 -11.73 -5.22 -25.97
C ARG A 57 -11.02 -4.59 -24.78
N GLN A 58 -11.50 -4.86 -23.56
CA GLN A 58 -10.86 -4.38 -22.33
C GLN A 58 -9.45 -4.96 -22.19
N ALA A 59 -8.48 -4.11 -21.81
CA ALA A 59 -7.08 -4.48 -21.72
C ALA A 59 -6.81 -5.61 -20.72
N VAL A 60 -7.49 -5.63 -19.58
CA VAL A 60 -7.43 -6.74 -18.62
C VAL A 60 -8.81 -7.41 -18.61
N LEU A 61 -8.95 -8.50 -19.37
CA LEU A 61 -10.20 -9.25 -19.48
C LEU A 61 -10.00 -10.70 -19.00
N PHE A 62 -10.83 -11.08 -18.04
CA PHE A 62 -10.91 -12.43 -17.49
C PHE A 62 -12.04 -13.19 -18.20
N ASP A 63 -11.70 -13.94 -19.24
CA ASP A 63 -12.67 -14.74 -19.99
C ASP A 63 -12.78 -16.14 -19.36
N ILE A 64 -13.66 -16.25 -18.36
CA ILE A 64 -13.98 -17.50 -17.65
C ILE A 64 -14.55 -18.58 -18.60
N PRO A 65 -15.49 -18.29 -19.54
CA PRO A 65 -16.00 -19.30 -20.45
C PRO A 65 -14.97 -19.92 -21.39
N HIS A 66 -13.88 -19.22 -21.71
CA HIS A 66 -12.86 -19.70 -22.62
C HIS A 66 -11.51 -19.96 -21.95
N GLU A 67 -11.46 -19.90 -20.62
CA GLU A 67 -10.25 -20.09 -19.79
C GLU A 67 -9.05 -19.27 -20.29
N LYS A 68 -9.33 -18.07 -20.82
CA LYS A 68 -8.33 -17.17 -21.42
C LYS A 68 -8.19 -15.92 -20.58
N PHE A 69 -6.96 -15.64 -20.16
CA PHE A 69 -6.63 -14.38 -19.50
C PHE A 69 -6.01 -13.44 -20.53
N TYR A 70 -6.67 -12.33 -20.80
CA TYR A 70 -6.17 -11.30 -21.71
C TYR A 70 -5.49 -10.19 -20.91
N LEU A 71 -4.20 -9.99 -21.15
CA LEU A 71 -3.37 -8.93 -20.56
C LEU A 71 -2.79 -8.07 -21.68
N PHE A 72 -3.49 -6.99 -22.01
CA PHE A 72 -3.25 -6.04 -23.10
C PHE A 72 -3.16 -6.74 -24.47
N GLY A 73 -1.98 -7.27 -24.82
CA GLY A 73 -1.72 -8.06 -26.04
C GLY A 73 -1.31 -9.52 -25.76
N LEU A 74 -1.04 -9.87 -24.51
CA LEU A 74 -0.69 -11.23 -24.09
C LEU A 74 -1.98 -12.03 -23.89
N VAL A 75 -2.11 -13.15 -24.60
CA VAL A 75 -3.20 -14.11 -24.42
C VAL A 75 -2.63 -15.29 -23.64
N LEU A 76 -2.93 -15.36 -22.35
CA LEU A 76 -2.49 -16.46 -21.51
C LEU A 76 -3.47 -17.62 -21.66
N TRP A 77 -2.98 -18.71 -22.21
CA TRP A 77 -3.66 -20.01 -22.23
C TRP A 77 -3.31 -20.80 -20.95
N PRO A 78 -4.07 -21.86 -20.62
CA PRO A 78 -3.78 -22.71 -19.46
C PRO A 78 -2.33 -23.23 -19.40
N GLN A 79 -1.72 -23.50 -20.57
CA GLN A 79 -0.31 -23.91 -20.70
C GLN A 79 0.69 -22.79 -20.35
N ASP A 80 0.32 -21.53 -20.57
CA ASP A 80 1.16 -20.35 -20.32
C ASP A 80 0.99 -19.80 -18.89
N ALA A 81 0.13 -20.44 -18.07
CA ALA A 81 -0.05 -20.09 -16.66
C ALA A 81 1.25 -20.22 -15.86
N LEU A 82 2.19 -21.07 -16.29
CA LEU A 82 3.52 -21.17 -15.70
C LEU A 82 4.31 -19.85 -15.84
N LEU A 83 4.18 -19.15 -16.98
CA LEU A 83 4.82 -17.87 -17.20
C LEU A 83 4.28 -16.80 -16.24
N LEU A 84 2.96 -16.81 -16.01
CA LEU A 84 2.32 -15.95 -15.02
C LEU A 84 2.81 -16.27 -13.60
N ALA A 85 2.91 -17.55 -13.23
CA ALA A 85 3.40 -17.96 -11.92
C ALA A 85 4.85 -17.48 -11.67
N ILE A 86 5.74 -17.63 -12.66
CA ILE A 86 7.12 -17.13 -12.55
C ILE A 86 7.14 -15.61 -12.38
N MET A 87 6.31 -14.88 -13.13
CA MET A 87 6.19 -13.42 -13.00
C MET A 87 5.72 -13.02 -11.58
N LEU A 88 4.73 -13.72 -11.03
CA LEU A 88 4.26 -13.50 -9.66
C LEU A 88 5.33 -13.82 -8.61
N ILE A 89 6.11 -14.89 -8.81
CA ILE A 89 7.25 -15.22 -7.93
C ILE A 89 8.28 -14.10 -7.95
N LEU A 90 8.66 -13.61 -9.13
CA LEU A 90 9.60 -12.49 -9.27
C LEU A 90 9.07 -11.21 -8.58
N ALA A 91 7.78 -10.91 -8.74
CA ALA A 91 7.15 -9.78 -8.07
C ALA A 91 7.17 -9.94 -6.54
N ALA A 92 6.85 -11.13 -6.02
CA ALA A 92 6.90 -11.43 -4.59
C ALA A 92 8.32 -11.33 -4.05
N THR A 93 9.31 -11.93 -4.72
CA THR A 93 10.72 -11.83 -4.33
C THR A 93 11.21 -10.39 -4.34
N GLY A 94 10.84 -9.61 -5.36
CA GLY A 94 11.15 -8.18 -5.42
C GLY A 94 10.54 -7.39 -4.26
N LEU A 95 9.29 -7.68 -3.90
CA LEU A 95 8.63 -7.08 -2.74
C LEU A 95 9.37 -7.41 -1.44
N PHE A 96 9.71 -8.69 -1.22
CA PHE A 96 10.48 -9.13 -0.05
C PHE A 96 11.86 -8.47 0.02
N LEU A 97 12.55 -8.36 -1.12
CA LEU A 97 13.85 -7.71 -1.21
C LEU A 97 13.76 -6.22 -0.82
N VAL A 98 12.77 -5.48 -1.34
CA VAL A 98 12.56 -4.07 -0.99
C VAL A 98 12.25 -3.93 0.50
N THR A 99 11.43 -4.81 1.07
CA THR A 99 11.14 -4.79 2.51
C THR A 99 12.35 -5.14 3.38
N ALA A 100 13.24 -6.03 2.91
CA ALA A 100 14.47 -6.36 3.63
C ALA A 100 15.48 -5.19 3.62
N LEU A 101 15.59 -4.47 2.51
CA LEU A 101 16.54 -3.35 2.36
C LEU A 101 16.06 -2.05 3.00
N ALA A 102 14.78 -1.69 2.81
CA ALA A 102 14.24 -0.38 3.20
C ALA A 102 13.13 -0.47 4.27
N GLY A 103 12.86 -1.66 4.81
CA GLY A 103 11.88 -1.86 5.88
C GLY A 103 10.44 -1.56 5.43
N ARG A 104 9.80 -0.59 6.07
CA ARG A 104 8.37 -0.24 5.89
C ARG A 104 8.09 0.67 4.69
N LEU A 105 9.02 0.78 3.74
CA LEU A 105 8.86 1.65 2.58
C LEU A 105 7.64 1.25 1.73
N PHE A 106 7.43 -0.05 1.51
CA PHE A 106 6.21 -0.51 0.83
C PHE A 106 4.94 -0.12 1.59
N CYS A 107 4.92 -0.36 2.90
CA CYS A 107 3.79 -0.04 3.77
C CYS A 107 3.43 1.46 3.76
N GLY A 108 4.43 2.35 3.63
CA GLY A 108 4.25 3.80 3.65
C GLY A 108 3.91 4.45 2.30
N PHE A 109 4.27 3.84 1.17
CA PHE A 109 4.16 4.46 -0.15
C PHE A 109 3.19 3.76 -1.12
N ALA A 110 2.97 2.45 -0.98
CA ALA A 110 2.19 1.67 -1.95
C ALA A 110 1.14 0.74 -1.31
N CYS A 111 1.09 0.64 0.01
CA CYS A 111 0.11 -0.22 0.69
C CYS A 111 -1.32 0.24 0.38
N PRO A 112 -2.23 -0.67 -0.03
CA PRO A 112 -3.61 -0.31 -0.35
C PRO A 112 -4.30 0.46 0.77
N GLN A 113 -4.07 0.07 2.02
CA GLN A 113 -4.62 0.78 3.18
C GLN A 113 -4.19 2.26 3.22
N THR A 114 -2.93 2.56 2.90
CA THR A 114 -2.38 3.94 2.92
C THR A 114 -2.78 4.77 1.70
N VAL A 115 -3.07 4.11 0.57
CA VAL A 115 -3.48 4.77 -0.67
C VAL A 115 -4.96 5.11 -0.64
N TYR A 116 -5.78 4.21 -0.10
CA TYR A 116 -7.25 4.33 -0.11
C TYR A 116 -7.85 4.86 1.20
N THR A 117 -7.07 5.00 2.28
CA THR A 117 -7.50 5.61 3.57
C THR A 117 -6.70 6.87 3.86
#